data_AF-A0A1M3G6T2-F1
#
_entry.id   AF-A0A1M3G6T2-F1
#
_cell.length_a   1.000
_cell.length_b   1.000
_cell.length_c   1.000
_cell.angle_alpha   90.00
_cell.angle_beta   90.00
_cell.angle_gamma   90.00
#
_symmetry.space_group_name_H-M   'P 1'
#
loop_
_entity.id
_entity.type
_entity.pdbx_description
1 polymer ?
#
loop_
_entity_poly.entity_id
_entity_poly.type
_entity_poly.pdbx_seq_one_letter_code
_entity_poly.pdbx_strand_id
1 'polypeptide(L)'
;MNKADIISLLEDAGWYEGRSIDVEYIIKELSNEGYVINNKQIRDLLKEYWNLNIEFKTPDGYFGNIRLNTEVAKDVDKIYIDKISLAIQDNLIPVGSINEDSALLVLSDSGKFYMITDNDVYGIRDNFFDTLKTIIYQDDVTRFHFNKV
;
A
#
# COMPACT_ATOMS: atom_id res chain seq x y z
N MET A 1 15.00 -4.83 14.32
CA MET A 1 15.12 -3.49 13.73
C MET A 1 14.19 -2.55 14.45
N ASN A 2 14.66 -1.36 14.81
CA ASN A 2 13.89 -0.37 15.57
C ASN A 2 13.27 0.66 14.60
N LYS A 3 12.50 1.60 15.13
CA LYS A 3 11.82 2.62 14.32
C LYS A 3 12.78 3.41 13.41
N ALA A 4 14.02 3.62 13.84
CA ALA A 4 15.01 4.41 13.12
C ALA A 4 15.46 3.75 11.83
N ASP A 5 15.47 2.43 11.75
CA ASP A 5 15.92 1.72 10.55
C ASP A 5 14.94 1.90 9.39
N ILE A 6 13.62 1.85 9.66
CA ILE A 6 12.60 2.13 8.63
C ILE A 6 12.62 3.62 8.25
N ILE A 7 12.87 4.53 9.20
CA ILE A 7 13.02 5.95 8.90
C ILE A 7 14.19 6.16 7.94
N SER A 8 15.34 5.51 8.17
CA SER A 8 16.48 5.57 7.25
C SER A 8 16.10 5.11 5.85
N LEU A 9 15.37 4.00 5.70
CA LEU A 9 14.90 3.53 4.39
C LEU A 9 13.94 4.51 3.72
N LEU A 10 13.08 5.18 4.50
CA LEU A 10 12.19 6.21 3.99
C LEU A 10 12.99 7.44 3.53
N GLU A 11 13.96 7.89 4.32
CA GLU A 11 14.84 9.02 4.00
C GLU A 11 15.67 8.73 2.74
N ASP A 12 16.21 7.52 2.61
CA ASP A 12 16.92 7.05 1.41
C ASP A 12 15.99 7.05 0.18
N ALA A 13 14.70 6.75 0.36
CA ALA A 13 13.67 6.84 -0.67
C ALA A 13 13.21 8.29 -0.97
N GLY A 14 13.74 9.29 -0.27
CA GLY A 14 13.44 10.71 -0.46
C GLY A 14 12.32 11.27 0.44
N TRP A 15 11.92 10.54 1.48
CA TRP A 15 11.05 11.07 2.54
C TRP A 15 11.82 12.02 3.47
N TYR A 16 11.10 12.95 4.09
CA TYR A 16 11.61 13.81 5.16
C TYR A 16 10.45 14.21 6.09
N GLU A 17 10.77 14.54 7.34
CA GLU A 17 9.75 14.95 8.31
C GLU A 17 8.99 16.19 7.82
N GLY A 18 7.65 16.12 7.85
CA GLY A 18 6.79 17.21 7.37
C GLY A 18 6.60 17.25 5.85
N ARG A 19 7.06 16.23 5.11
CA ARG A 19 6.79 16.08 3.67
C ARG A 19 5.29 16.18 3.39
N SER A 20 4.95 17.04 2.42
CA SER A 20 3.57 17.23 1.98
C SER A 20 3.58 17.64 0.51
N ILE A 21 3.24 16.71 -0.38
CA ILE A 21 3.15 16.98 -1.81
C ILE A 21 1.71 17.35 -2.21
N ASP A 22 1.54 18.01 -3.35
CA ASP A 22 0.20 18.14 -3.95
C ASP A 22 -0.24 16.78 -4.51
N VAL A 23 -1.47 16.37 -4.16
CA VAL A 23 -2.04 15.08 -4.52
C VAL A 23 -3.30 15.18 -5.37
N GLU A 24 -3.74 16.37 -5.77
CA GLU A 24 -5.00 16.52 -6.51
C GLU A 24 -4.95 15.84 -7.88
N TYR A 25 -3.79 15.85 -8.55
CA TYR A 25 -3.59 15.08 -9.78
C TYR A 25 -3.77 13.57 -9.55
N ILE A 26 -3.20 13.04 -8.47
CA ILE A 26 -3.24 11.62 -8.11
C ILE A 26 -4.67 11.19 -7.80
N ILE A 27 -5.39 12.00 -7.02
CA ILE A 27 -6.79 11.76 -6.67
C ILE A 27 -7.65 11.75 -7.93
N LYS A 28 -7.38 12.67 -8.88
CA LYS A 28 -8.07 12.71 -10.16
C LYS A 28 -7.79 11.47 -11.00
N GLU A 29 -6.54 10.98 -11.05
CA GLU A 29 -6.22 9.72 -11.73
C GLU A 29 -7.00 8.55 -11.14
N LEU A 30 -6.96 8.37 -9.81
CA LEU A 30 -7.71 7.31 -9.13
C LEU A 30 -9.22 7.42 -9.37
N SER A 31 -9.74 8.65 -9.41
CA SER A 31 -11.16 8.90 -9.73
C SER A 31 -11.53 8.49 -11.16
N ASN A 32 -10.63 8.69 -12.12
CA ASN A 32 -10.86 8.26 -13.51
C ASN A 32 -10.89 6.73 -13.62
N GLU A 33 -10.12 6.03 -12.78
CA GLU A 33 -10.15 4.57 -12.66
C GLU A 33 -11.33 4.07 -11.79
N GLY A 34 -12.21 4.97 -11.33
CA GLY A 34 -13.43 4.63 -10.59
C GLY A 34 -13.26 4.46 -9.08
N TYR A 35 -12.13 4.89 -8.51
CA TYR A 35 -11.91 4.93 -7.06
C TYR A 35 -12.32 6.28 -6.48
N VAL A 36 -13.06 6.27 -5.38
CA VAL A 36 -13.57 7.50 -4.74
C VAL A 36 -12.79 7.78 -3.46
N ILE A 37 -12.04 8.89 -3.42
CA ILE A 37 -11.23 9.28 -2.25
C ILE A 37 -11.85 10.47 -1.53
N ASN A 38 -12.73 10.16 -0.58
CA ASN A 38 -13.34 11.16 0.30
C ASN A 38 -12.69 11.23 1.67
N ASN A 39 -11.78 10.31 1.97
CA ASN A 39 -11.18 10.17 3.29
C ASN A 39 -9.94 11.06 3.48
N LYS A 40 -9.93 11.85 4.56
CA LYS A 40 -8.79 12.70 4.93
C LYS A 40 -7.52 11.89 5.23
N GLN A 41 -7.63 10.74 5.89
CA GLN A 41 -6.50 9.89 6.25
C GLN A 41 -5.75 9.39 5.01
N ILE A 42 -6.48 8.97 3.97
CA ILE A 42 -5.89 8.55 2.69
C ILE A 42 -5.19 9.73 2.04
N ARG A 43 -5.84 10.90 1.98
CA ARG A 43 -5.23 12.12 1.43
C ARG A 43 -3.94 12.49 2.16
N ASP A 44 -3.94 12.46 3.49
CA ASP A 44 -2.75 12.79 4.30
C ASP A 44 -1.62 11.78 4.03
N LEU A 45 -1.93 10.49 3.92
CA LEU A 45 -0.97 9.45 3.60
C LEU A 45 -0.33 9.63 2.22
N LEU A 46 -1.14 9.93 1.20
CA LEU A 46 -0.64 10.25 -0.14
C LEU A 46 0.27 11.48 -0.08
N LYS A 47 -0.13 12.56 0.62
CA LYS A 47 0.70 13.77 0.72
C LYS A 47 2.06 13.49 1.34
N GLU A 48 2.11 12.61 2.34
CA GLU A 48 3.32 12.32 3.08
C GLU A 48 4.22 11.31 2.38
N TYR A 49 3.67 10.23 1.81
CA TYR A 49 4.45 9.07 1.35
C TYR A 49 4.39 8.79 -0.15
N TRP A 50 3.61 9.53 -0.92
CA TRP A 50 3.46 9.22 -2.34
C TRP A 50 4.75 9.39 -3.14
N ASN A 51 4.92 8.61 -4.21
CA ASN A 51 6.08 8.60 -5.11
C ASN A 51 7.40 8.21 -4.43
N LEU A 52 7.32 7.50 -3.31
CA LEU A 52 8.49 6.85 -2.71
C LEU A 52 8.70 5.47 -3.35
N ASN A 53 9.95 5.16 -3.66
CA ASN A 53 10.42 3.81 -3.99
C ASN A 53 11.35 3.37 -2.86
N ILE A 54 10.84 2.56 -1.95
CA ILE A 54 11.55 2.12 -0.75
C ILE A 54 12.24 0.80 -1.09
N GLU A 55 13.55 0.85 -1.25
CA GLU A 55 14.38 -0.34 -1.48
C GLU A 55 14.84 -0.89 -0.13
N PHE A 56 14.78 -2.21 0.04
CA PHE A 56 15.15 -2.84 1.30
C PHE A 56 15.76 -4.23 1.07
N LYS A 57 16.38 -4.73 2.14
CA LYS A 57 16.85 -6.11 2.22
C LYS A 57 16.16 -6.81 3.39
N THR A 58 15.52 -7.93 3.11
CA THR A 58 14.86 -8.77 4.12
C THR A 58 15.90 -9.48 5.00
N PRO A 59 15.51 -10.01 6.18
CA PRO A 59 16.42 -10.72 7.09
C PRO A 59 17.13 -11.93 6.48
N ASP A 60 16.47 -12.64 5.56
CA ASP A 60 17.04 -13.78 4.80
C ASP A 60 17.95 -13.35 3.64
N GLY A 61 18.06 -12.04 3.39
CA GLY A 61 18.99 -11.44 2.45
C GLY A 61 18.44 -11.20 1.05
N TYR A 62 17.14 -11.36 0.83
CA TYR A 62 16.47 -11.01 -0.42
C TYR A 62 16.33 -9.48 -0.56
N PHE A 63 16.52 -8.97 -1.78
CA PHE A 63 16.31 -7.56 -2.09
C PHE A 63 14.89 -7.35 -2.58
N GLY A 64 14.19 -6.41 -1.98
CA GLY A 64 12.81 -6.07 -2.34
C GLY A 64 12.62 -4.57 -2.46
N ASN A 65 11.46 -4.17 -2.97
CA ASN A 65 11.07 -2.78 -3.03
C ASN A 65 9.58 -2.58 -2.81
N ILE A 66 9.20 -1.43 -2.27
CA ILE A 66 7.81 -0.96 -2.19
C ILE A 66 7.71 0.35 -2.98
N ARG A 67 6.87 0.38 -4.00
CA ARG A 67 6.61 1.58 -4.81
C ARG A 67 5.23 2.12 -4.47
N LEU A 68 5.16 3.38 -4.04
CA LEU A 68 3.88 4.07 -3.81
C LEU A 68 3.53 4.92 -5.02
N ASN A 69 2.66 4.40 -5.90
CA ASN A 69 2.21 5.08 -7.11
C ASN A 69 0.80 4.61 -7.53
N THR A 70 0.19 5.35 -8.48
CA THR A 70 -1.17 5.11 -9.00
C THR A 70 -1.16 4.24 -10.25
N GLU A 71 0.02 3.99 -10.83
CA GLU A 71 0.13 3.23 -12.06
C GLU A 71 -0.43 1.83 -11.89
N VAL A 72 -0.22 1.23 -10.70
CA VAL A 72 -0.81 -0.05 -10.32
C VAL A 72 -2.34 -0.07 -10.39
N ALA A 73 -3.02 1.07 -10.27
CA ALA A 73 -4.48 1.15 -10.38
C ALA A 73 -4.96 0.96 -11.83
N LYS A 74 -4.10 1.22 -12.82
CA LYS A 74 -4.40 1.05 -14.26
C LYS A 74 -4.26 -0.40 -14.71
N ASP A 75 -3.38 -1.15 -14.04
CA ASP A 75 -3.03 -2.51 -14.41
C ASP A 75 -3.86 -3.60 -13.69
N VAL A 76 -4.65 -3.20 -12.69
CA VAL A 76 -5.44 -4.11 -11.85
C VAL A 76 -6.90 -4.11 -12.28
N ASP A 77 -7.50 -5.30 -12.38
CA ASP A 77 -8.94 -5.44 -12.59
C ASP A 77 -9.71 -4.90 -11.37
N LYS A 78 -10.34 -3.73 -11.54
CA LYS A 78 -11.17 -3.10 -10.51
C LYS A 78 -12.27 -4.03 -10.00
N ILE A 79 -12.83 -4.91 -10.83
CA ILE A 79 -13.86 -5.86 -10.40
C ILE A 79 -13.31 -6.79 -9.32
N TYR A 80 -12.04 -7.17 -9.41
CA TYR A 80 -11.39 -8.00 -8.39
C TYR A 80 -11.25 -7.24 -7.06
N ILE A 81 -10.82 -5.97 -7.12
CA ILE A 81 -10.72 -5.11 -5.93
C ILE A 81 -12.09 -4.85 -5.29
N ASP A 82 -13.13 -4.64 -6.10
CA ASP A 82 -14.49 -4.44 -5.61
C ASP A 82 -15.03 -5.68 -4.89
N LYS A 83 -14.75 -6.88 -5.40
CA LYS A 83 -15.11 -8.15 -4.72
C LYS A 83 -14.47 -8.27 -3.34
N ILE A 84 -13.19 -7.91 -3.23
CA ILE A 84 -12.46 -7.94 -1.96
C ILE A 84 -13.04 -6.88 -1.02
N SER A 85 -13.28 -5.66 -1.52
CA SER A 85 -13.89 -4.55 -0.78
C SER A 85 -15.24 -4.96 -0.17
N LEU A 86 -16.09 -5.65 -0.94
CA LEU A 86 -17.35 -6.19 -0.46
C LEU A 86 -17.17 -7.24 0.65
N ALA A 87 -16.20 -8.14 0.51
CA ALA A 87 -15.94 -9.19 1.50
C ALA A 87 -15.44 -8.62 2.83
N ILE A 88 -14.59 -7.58 2.80
CA ILE A 88 -14.07 -6.93 3.99
C ILE A 88 -14.98 -5.82 4.54
N GLN A 89 -16.02 -5.45 3.79
CA GLN A 89 -16.97 -4.35 4.08
C GLN A 89 -16.28 -3.00 4.27
N ASP A 90 -15.28 -2.72 3.44
CA ASP A 90 -14.50 -1.48 3.45
C ASP A 90 -14.01 -1.19 2.02
N ASN A 91 -13.99 0.08 1.61
CA ASN A 91 -13.55 0.45 0.27
C ASN A 91 -12.03 0.33 0.18
N LEU A 92 -11.52 -0.31 -0.88
CA LEU A 92 -10.09 -0.45 -1.13
C LEU A 92 -9.62 0.44 -2.28
N ILE A 93 -8.48 1.09 -2.05
CA ILE A 93 -7.80 1.94 -3.03
C ILE A 93 -6.40 1.38 -3.27
N PRO A 94 -6.00 1.13 -4.53
CA PRO A 94 -4.62 0.81 -4.88
C PRO A 94 -3.70 1.99 -4.57
N VAL A 95 -2.63 1.74 -3.82
CA VAL A 95 -1.68 2.79 -3.40
C VAL A 95 -0.23 2.47 -3.76
N GLY A 96 0.03 1.26 -4.27
CA GLY A 96 1.37 0.89 -4.68
C GLY A 96 1.55 -0.60 -4.95
N SER A 97 2.80 -1.00 -5.13
CA SER A 97 3.20 -2.39 -5.34
C SER A 97 4.41 -2.79 -4.48
N ILE A 98 4.62 -4.10 -4.39
CA ILE A 98 5.71 -4.74 -3.65
C ILE A 98 6.45 -5.71 -4.58
N ASN A 99 7.78 -5.73 -4.49
CA ASN A 99 8.69 -6.64 -5.21
C ASN A 99 8.42 -6.65 -6.72
N GLU A 100 8.72 -5.53 -7.39
CA GLU A 100 8.55 -5.39 -8.85
C GLU A 100 7.16 -5.82 -9.34
N ASP A 101 6.11 -5.31 -8.68
CA ASP A 101 4.71 -5.54 -9.06
C ASP A 101 4.21 -6.99 -8.83
N SER A 102 4.97 -7.80 -8.09
CA SER A 102 4.55 -9.16 -7.68
C SER A 102 3.37 -9.18 -6.69
N ALA A 103 3.14 -8.06 -5.98
CA ALA A 103 1.97 -7.88 -5.14
C ALA A 103 1.48 -6.44 -5.16
N LEU A 104 0.18 -6.28 -5.04
CA LEU A 104 -0.49 -4.99 -4.94
C LEU A 104 -0.65 -4.58 -3.47
N LEU A 105 -0.27 -3.35 -3.17
CA LEU A 105 -0.54 -2.73 -1.88
C LEU A 105 -1.80 -1.86 -2.00
N VAL A 106 -2.79 -2.16 -1.17
CA VAL A 106 -4.05 -1.42 -1.11
C VAL A 106 -4.29 -0.85 0.28
N LEU A 107 -4.96 0.30 0.33
CA LEU A 107 -5.35 1.00 1.55
C LEU A 107 -6.87 1.09 1.61
N SER A 108 -7.44 0.79 2.77
CA SER A 108 -8.87 0.92 2.98
C SER A 108 -9.28 2.29 3.51
N ASP A 109 -10.56 2.65 3.39
CA ASP A 109 -11.11 3.88 4.00
C ASP A 109 -10.96 3.87 5.53
N SER A 110 -10.96 2.72 6.21
CA SER A 110 -10.64 2.67 7.65
C SER A 110 -9.15 2.82 7.99
N GLY A 111 -8.28 3.02 6.99
CA GLY A 111 -6.84 3.22 7.17
C GLY A 111 -6.03 1.93 7.26
N LYS A 112 -6.64 0.78 6.93
CA LYS A 112 -5.97 -0.52 6.99
C LYS A 112 -5.29 -0.86 5.68
N PHE A 113 -4.12 -1.47 5.79
CA PHE A 113 -3.37 -1.93 4.64
C PHE A 113 -3.60 -3.41 4.37
N TYR A 114 -3.73 -3.74 3.09
CA TYR A 114 -3.79 -5.11 2.61
C TYR A 114 -2.78 -5.32 1.49
N MET A 115 -2.23 -6.52 1.44
CA MET A 115 -1.42 -7.01 0.31
C MET A 115 -2.26 -7.99 -0.48
N ILE A 116 -2.35 -7.78 -1.78
CA ILE A 116 -3.06 -8.66 -2.71
C ILE A 116 -2.01 -9.28 -3.63
N THR A 117 -2.00 -10.61 -3.71
CA THR A 117 -1.23 -11.39 -4.68
C THR A 117 -2.20 -12.08 -5.64
N ASP A 118 -1.67 -12.76 -6.65
CA ASP A 118 -2.49 -13.57 -7.59
C ASP A 118 -3.40 -14.58 -6.88
N ASN A 119 -2.94 -15.09 -5.74
CA ASN A 119 -3.58 -16.21 -5.06
C ASN A 119 -4.35 -15.78 -3.82
N ASP A 120 -3.92 -14.70 -3.16
CA ASP A 120 -4.30 -14.42 -1.78
C ASP A 120 -4.43 -12.93 -1.46
N VAL A 121 -5.20 -12.65 -0.42
CA VAL A 121 -5.30 -11.33 0.19
C VAL A 121 -4.86 -11.45 1.64
N TYR A 122 -3.99 -10.54 2.07
CA TYR A 122 -3.42 -10.53 3.42
C TYR A 122 -3.74 -9.20 4.07
N GLY A 123 -4.38 -9.24 5.23
CA GLY A 123 -4.48 -8.08 6.12
C GLY A 123 -3.13 -7.87 6.79
N ILE A 124 -2.55 -6.69 6.60
CA ILE A 124 -1.22 -6.38 7.13
C ILE A 124 -1.41 -5.76 8.52
N ARG A 125 -1.64 -4.44 8.62
CA ARG A 125 -1.75 -3.67 9.86
C ARG A 125 -2.57 -2.39 9.68
N ASP A 126 -2.87 -1.72 10.78
CA ASP A 126 -3.75 -0.53 10.85
C ASP A 126 -3.01 0.81 10.63
N ASN A 127 -1.70 0.78 10.34
CA ASN A 127 -0.93 1.98 9.98
C ASN A 127 0.23 1.66 9.04
N PHE A 128 0.68 2.71 8.33
CA PHE A 128 1.70 2.59 7.29
C PHE A 128 3.04 2.07 7.80
N PHE A 129 3.50 2.55 8.95
CA PHE A 129 4.80 2.19 9.50
C PHE A 129 4.88 0.71 9.87
N ASP A 130 3.84 0.21 10.56
CA ASP A 130 3.73 -1.21 10.91
C ASP A 130 3.53 -2.08 9.67
N THR A 131 2.90 -1.56 8.61
CA THR A 131 2.83 -2.23 7.31
C THR A 131 4.21 -2.39 6.67
N LEU A 132 5.02 -1.33 6.61
CA LEU A 132 6.39 -1.40 6.10
C LEU A 132 7.21 -2.40 6.90
N LYS A 133 7.13 -2.33 8.24
CA LYS A 133 7.79 -3.28 9.12
C LYS A 133 7.40 -4.73 8.77
N THR A 134 6.10 -4.98 8.64
CA THR A 134 5.59 -6.32 8.35
C THR A 134 6.12 -6.87 7.02
N ILE A 135 6.12 -6.04 5.97
CA ILE A 135 6.61 -6.44 4.63
C ILE A 135 8.12 -6.68 4.66
N ILE A 136 8.90 -5.75 5.23
CA ILE A 136 10.36 -5.76 5.19
C ILE A 136 10.94 -6.91 6.04
N TYR A 137 10.34 -7.20 7.20
CA TYR A 137 10.84 -8.23 8.11
C TYR A 137 10.15 -9.57 7.97
N GLN A 138 9.17 -9.67 7.08
CA GLN A 138 8.36 -10.88 6.94
C GLN A 138 7.70 -11.26 8.28
N ASP A 139 7.24 -10.27 9.06
CA ASP A 139 6.48 -10.51 10.30
C ASP A 139 5.11 -11.14 9.95
N ASP A 140 4.47 -11.82 10.91
CA ASP A 140 3.21 -12.53 10.68
C ASP A 140 2.12 -11.63 10.06
N VAL A 141 1.62 -12.04 8.89
CA VAL A 141 0.44 -11.45 8.23
C VAL A 141 -0.80 -12.32 8.45
N THR A 142 -1.97 -11.70 8.52
CA THR A 142 -3.22 -12.47 8.61
C THR A 142 -3.75 -12.72 7.20
N ARG A 143 -3.76 -13.99 6.78
CA ARG A 143 -4.39 -14.38 5.50
C ARG A 143 -5.90 -14.19 5.59
N PHE A 144 -6.45 -13.42 4.67
CA PHE A 144 -7.89 -13.26 4.53
C PHE A 144 -8.44 -14.38 3.66
N HIS A 145 -9.27 -15.25 4.24
CA HIS A 145 -9.99 -16.26 3.49
C HIS A 145 -11.35 -15.68 3.06
N PHE A 146 -11.51 -15.45 1.77
CA PHE A 146 -12.83 -15.21 1.17
C PHE A 146 -13.07 -16.28 0.11
N ASN A 147 -14.30 -16.79 0.04
CA ASN A 147 -14.65 -17.79 -0.95
C ASN A 147 -14.60 -17.12 -2.34
N LYS A 148 -13.66 -17.55 -3.19
CA LYS A 148 -13.71 -17.25 -4.63
C LYS A 148 -15.02 -17.86 -5.15
N VAL A 149 -16.01 -17.00 -5.45
CA VAL A 149 -17.25 -17.38 -6.15
C VAL A 149 -16.98 -17.38 -7.65
#